data_AF-A0A954S3Z5-F1
#
_entry.id   AF-A0A954S3Z5-F1
#
_cell.length_a   1.000
_cell.length_b   1.000
_cell.length_c   1.000
_cell.angle_alpha   90.00
_cell.angle_beta   90.00
_cell.angle_gamma   90.00
#
_symmetry.space_group_name_H-M   'P 1'
#
loop_
_entity.id
_entity.type
_entity.pdbx_description
1 polymer ?
#
loop_
_entity_poly.entity_id
_entity_poly.type
_entity_poly.pdbx_seq_one_letter_code
_entity_poly.pdbx_strand_id
1 'polypeptide(L)'
;MKRLPQRSAQSSREGTALVEMALVLPIFVAVTLGIVEFGRAMMVGQLVTNAAREGARLGIIDGSTNAEVRTSIEQFLQQSA
;
A
#
# COMPACT_ATOMS: atom_id res chain seq x y z
N MET A 1 49.08 45.47 -3.67
CA MET A 1 47.99 44.87 -2.84
C MET A 1 47.36 43.72 -3.62
N LYS A 2 47.70 42.46 -3.30
CA LYS A 2 47.12 41.26 -3.95
C LYS A 2 45.83 40.87 -3.22
N ARG A 3 44.67 40.97 -3.89
CA ARG A 3 43.39 40.45 -3.36
C ARG A 3 43.36 38.94 -3.59
N LEU A 4 43.23 38.16 -2.52
CA LEU A 4 43.10 36.71 -2.61
C LEU A 4 41.69 36.33 -3.11
N PRO A 5 41.56 35.30 -3.96
CA PRO A 5 40.28 34.87 -4.50
C PRO A 5 39.44 34.22 -3.38
N GLN A 6 38.27 34.81 -3.09
CA GLN A 6 37.27 34.18 -2.23
C GLN A 6 36.70 32.96 -2.98
N ARG A 7 37.00 31.73 -2.51
CA ARG A 7 36.31 30.52 -2.96
C ARG A 7 34.86 30.62 -2.49
N SER A 8 33.94 30.71 -3.44
CA SER A 8 32.51 30.80 -3.19
C SER A 8 32.02 29.56 -2.43
N ALA A 9 31.36 29.78 -1.30
CA ALA A 9 30.72 28.77 -0.45
C ALA A 9 29.47 28.12 -1.10
N GLN A 10 29.32 28.24 -2.41
CA GLN A 10 28.09 27.90 -3.12
C GLN A 10 27.96 26.39 -3.36
N SER A 11 29.06 25.65 -3.49
CA SER A 11 29.02 24.18 -3.68
C SER A 11 28.70 23.40 -2.39
N SER A 12 28.76 24.04 -1.21
CA SER A 12 28.49 23.35 0.06
C SER A 12 26.98 23.15 0.31
N ARG A 13 26.13 23.96 -0.30
CA ARG A 13 24.66 23.86 -0.15
C ARG A 13 24.08 22.63 -0.86
N GLU A 14 24.60 22.29 -2.03
CA GLU A 14 24.11 21.14 -2.82
C GLU A 14 24.40 19.80 -2.14
N GLY A 15 25.61 19.62 -1.60
CA GLY A 15 25.97 18.40 -0.86
C GLY A 15 25.18 18.22 0.44
N THR A 16 24.83 19.33 1.10
CA THR A 16 24.04 19.31 2.35
C THR A 16 22.61 18.84 2.08
N ALA A 17 21.96 19.36 1.03
CA ALA A 17 20.61 18.95 0.65
C ALA A 17 20.52 17.44 0.33
N LEU A 18 21.58 16.87 -0.26
CA LEU A 18 21.65 15.45 -0.59
C LEU A 18 21.68 14.56 0.67
N VAL A 19 22.41 15.01 1.71
CA VAL A 19 22.45 14.33 3.02
C VAL A 19 21.13 14.46 3.77
N GLU A 20 20.51 15.64 3.74
CA GLU A 20 19.19 15.85 4.35
C GLU A 20 18.13 14.92 3.73
N MET A 21 18.12 14.79 2.40
CA MET A 21 17.22 13.86 1.72
C MET A 21 17.55 12.40 2.04
N ALA A 22 18.82 12.03 2.15
CA ALA A 22 19.21 10.66 2.53
C ALA A 22 18.70 10.25 3.92
N LEU A 23 18.53 11.21 4.84
CA LEU A 23 17.99 10.96 6.18
C LEU A 23 16.46 10.93 6.22
N VAL A 24 15.79 11.76 5.41
CA VAL A 24 14.31 11.84 5.37
C VAL A 24 13.70 10.72 4.53
N LEU A 25 14.34 10.35 3.43
CA LEU A 25 13.82 9.38 2.45
C LEU A 25 13.46 8.02 3.07
N PRO A 26 14.26 7.40 3.97
CA PRO A 26 13.93 6.08 4.53
C PRO A 26 12.65 6.12 5.37
N ILE A 27 12.47 7.17 6.18
CA ILE A 27 11.28 7.36 7.01
C ILE A 27 10.07 7.64 6.13
N PHE A 28 10.24 8.51 5.12
CA PHE A 28 9.19 8.82 4.17
C PHE A 28 8.70 7.57 3.44
N VAL A 29 9.61 6.77 2.86
CA VAL A 29 9.29 5.52 2.18
C VAL A 29 8.65 4.52 3.13
N ALA A 30 9.17 4.36 4.35
CA ALA A 30 8.58 3.46 5.34
C ALA A 30 7.12 3.83 5.66
N VAL A 31 6.83 5.12 5.85
CA VAL A 31 5.46 5.60 6.09
C VAL A 31 4.58 5.39 4.87
N THR A 32 5.06 5.71 3.66
CA THR A 32 4.30 5.50 2.42
C THR A 32 3.97 4.01 2.21
N LEU A 33 4.94 3.12 2.38
CA LEU A 33 4.71 1.67 2.29
C LEU A 33 3.75 1.20 3.38
N GLY A 34 3.86 1.74 4.60
CA GLY A 34 2.92 1.46 5.68
C GLY A 34 1.48 1.84 5.33
N ILE A 35 1.27 3.00 4.69
CA ILE A 35 -0.05 3.43 4.21
C ILE A 35 -0.58 2.49 3.12
N VAL A 36 0.27 2.10 2.16
CA VAL A 36 -0.10 1.17 1.08
C VAL A 36 -0.50 -0.19 1.65
N GLU A 37 0.29 -0.77 2.54
CA GLU A 37 -0.03 -2.07 3.16
C GLU A 37 -1.27 -1.99 4.05
N PHE A 38 -1.47 -0.88 4.77
CA PHE A 38 -2.68 -0.69 5.55
C PHE A 38 -3.93 -0.58 4.67
N GLY A 39 -3.85 0.15 3.56
CA GLY A 39 -4.91 0.21 2.56
C GLY A 39 -5.22 -1.17 1.96
N ARG A 40 -4.19 -1.96 1.66
CA ARG A 40 -4.33 -3.34 1.18
C ARG A 40 -5.01 -4.24 2.21
N ALA A 41 -4.63 -4.13 3.48
CA ALA A 41 -5.24 -4.90 4.57
C ALA A 41 -6.74 -4.58 4.70
N MET A 42 -7.12 -3.30 4.63
CA MET A 42 -8.51 -2.86 4.64
C MET A 42 -9.28 -3.40 3.43
N MET A 43 -8.70 -3.33 2.23
CA MET A 43 -9.29 -3.86 1.00
C MET A 43 -9.57 -5.37 1.12
N VAL A 44 -8.59 -6.15 1.59
CA VAL A 44 -8.76 -7.60 1.80
C VAL A 44 -9.85 -7.88 2.83
N GLY A 45 -9.90 -7.12 3.93
CA GLY A 45 -10.93 -7.26 4.95
C GLY A 45 -12.36 -7.04 4.40
N GLN A 46 -12.54 -6.01 3.56
CA GLN A 46 -13.82 -5.75 2.89
C GLN A 46 -14.19 -6.86 1.92
N LEU A 47 -13.23 -7.32 1.12
CA LEU A 47 -13.40 -8.37 0.13
C LEU A 47 -13.84 -9.69 0.78
N VAL A 48 -13.19 -10.10 1.88
CA VAL A 48 -13.59 -11.29 2.65
C VAL A 48 -14.98 -11.12 3.27
N THR A 49 -15.29 -9.95 3.84
CA THR A 49 -16.60 -9.70 4.45
C THR A 49 -17.73 -9.77 3.43
N ASN A 50 -17.51 -9.21 2.22
CA ASN A 50 -18.49 -9.25 1.15
C ASN A 50 -18.65 -10.68 0.60
N ALA A 51 -17.55 -11.42 0.40
CA ALA A 51 -17.59 -12.81 -0.04
C ALA A 51 -18.35 -13.70 0.96
N ALA A 52 -18.15 -13.50 2.26
CA ALA A 52 -18.87 -14.23 3.31
C ALA A 52 -20.38 -13.92 3.28
N ARG A 53 -20.78 -12.66 3.07
CA ARG A 53 -22.19 -12.29 2.94
C ARG A 53 -22.85 -12.94 1.71
N GLU A 54 -22.15 -12.98 0.57
CA GLU A 54 -22.67 -13.64 -0.63
C GLU A 54 -22.77 -15.15 -0.44
N GLY A 55 -21.76 -15.78 0.17
CA GLY A 55 -21.79 -17.19 0.51
C GLY A 55 -22.95 -17.56 1.45
N ALA A 56 -23.20 -16.75 2.48
CA ALA A 56 -24.34 -16.95 3.38
C ALA A 56 -25.69 -16.76 2.67
N ARG A 57 -25.79 -15.80 1.74
CA ARG A 57 -26.99 -15.57 0.93
C ARG A 57 -27.35 -16.77 0.06
N LEU A 58 -26.35 -17.47 -0.48
CA LEU A 58 -26.58 -18.70 -1.23
C LEU A 58 -26.83 -19.89 -0.30
N GLY A 59 -26.09 -20.00 0.80
CA GLY A 59 -26.19 -21.12 1.74
C GLY A 59 -27.51 -21.22 2.50
N ILE A 60 -28.29 -20.15 2.60
CA ILE A 60 -29.63 -20.17 3.21
C ILE A 60 -30.71 -20.72 2.25
N ILE A 61 -30.41 -20.86 0.96
CA ILE A 61 -31.37 -21.37 -0.03
C ILE A 61 -31.53 -22.88 0.16
N ASP A 62 -32.77 -23.34 0.35
CA ASP A 62 -33.07 -24.76 0.47
C ASP A 62 -32.59 -25.53 -0.77
N GLY A 63 -31.83 -26.60 -0.51
CA GLY A 63 -31.21 -27.42 -1.57
C GLY A 63 -29.85 -26.94 -2.03
N SER A 64 -29.34 -25.80 -1.54
CA SER A 64 -27.98 -25.37 -1.86
C SER A 64 -26.95 -26.33 -1.28
N THR A 65 -25.91 -26.63 -2.08
CA THR A 65 -24.82 -27.51 -1.66
C THR A 65 -23.57 -26.71 -1.25
N ASN A 66 -22.77 -27.29 -0.37
CA ASN A 66 -21.46 -26.69 -0.01
C ASN A 66 -20.55 -26.46 -1.23
N ALA A 67 -20.71 -27.26 -2.29
CA ALA A 67 -19.93 -27.11 -3.52
C ALA A 67 -20.34 -25.84 -4.30
N GLU A 68 -21.64 -25.55 -4.39
CA GLU A 68 -22.17 -24.35 -5.05
C GLU A 68 -21.77 -23.09 -4.29
N VAL A 69 -21.91 -23.09 -2.96
CA VAL A 69 -21.52 -21.96 -2.11
C VAL A 69 -20.03 -21.66 -2.24
N ARG A 70 -19.18 -22.70 -2.21
CA ARG A 70 -17.73 -22.54 -2.40
C ARG A 70 -17.40 -21.97 -3.77
N THR A 71 -18.01 -22.50 -4.83
CA THR A 71 -17.79 -22.04 -6.21
C THR A 71 -18.13 -20.56 -6.35
N SER A 72 -19.26 -20.12 -5.77
CA SER A 72 -19.64 -18.71 -5.81
C SER A 72 -18.66 -17.79 -5.06
N ILE A 73 -18.19 -18.22 -3.88
CA ILE A 73 -17.17 -17.48 -3.13
C ILE A 73 -15.89 -17.37 -3.96
N GLU A 74 -15.41 -18.47 -4.54
CA GLU A 74 -14.20 -18.49 -5.38
C GLU A 74 -14.35 -17.56 -6.60
N GLN A 75 -15.51 -17.57 -7.26
CA GLN A 75 -15.80 -16.65 -8.36
C GLN A 75 -15.80 -15.18 -7.92
N PHE A 76 -16.42 -14.87 -6.77
CA PHE A 76 -16.44 -13.51 -6.22
C PHE A 76 -15.02 -12.99 -5.93
N LEU A 77 -14.17 -13.84 -5.32
CA LEU A 77 -12.78 -13.50 -5.01
C LEU A 77 -11.95 -13.29 -6.28
N GLN A 78 -12.14 -14.11 -7.32
CA GLN A 78 -11.43 -13.99 -8.59
C GLN A 78 -11.84 -12.75 -9.39
N GLN A 79 -13.11 -12.32 -9.29
CA GLN A 79 -13.60 -11.14 -10.00
C GLN A 79 -13.21 -9.83 -9.31
N SER A 80 -12.96 -9.87 -8.00
CA SER A 80 -12.65 -8.69 -7.17
C SER A 80 -11.14 -8.44 -6.99
N ALA A 81 -10.29 -9.32 -7.53
CA ALA A 81 -8.84 -9.22 -7.53
C ALA A 81 -8.33 -8.64 -8.87
#